data_AF-A0A6I3KP49-F1
#
_entry.id   AF-A0A6I3KP49-F1
#
_cell.length_a   1.000
_cell.length_b   1.000
_cell.length_c   1.000
_cell.angle_alpha   90.00
_cell.angle_beta   90.00
_cell.angle_gamma   90.00
#
_symmetry.space_group_name_H-M   'P 1'
#
loop_
_entity.id
_entity.type
_entity.pdbx_description
1 polymer ?
#
loop_
_entity_poly.entity_id
_entity_poly.type
_entity_poly.pdbx_seq_one_letter_code
_entity_poly.pdbx_strand_id
1 'polypeptide(L)'
;MLRSAVVLAVAMGLAAPAAVAAGYKCAKKETNVALNDHDLGITERESSIKEMKAEIAESGGSTDDQTKVLKSIEDKLAKMKESRERLVKECSGEAAP
;
A
#
# COMPACT_ATOMS: atom_id res chain seq x y z
N MET A 1 -45.60 -23.70 13.66
CA MET A 1 -45.39 -22.90 12.44
C MET A 1 -44.01 -22.27 12.53
N LEU A 2 -43.07 -22.75 11.71
CA LEU A 2 -41.76 -22.13 11.54
C LEU A 2 -41.93 -20.73 10.98
N ARG A 3 -41.29 -19.73 11.59
CA ARG A 3 -40.88 -18.51 10.90
C ARG A 3 -39.42 -18.24 11.22
N SER A 4 -38.59 -18.83 10.37
CA SER A 4 -37.26 -18.32 10.02
C SER A 4 -37.33 -16.82 9.74
N ALA A 5 -36.34 -16.06 10.17
CA ALA A 5 -35.29 -15.58 9.26
C ALA A 5 -34.47 -14.43 9.85
N VAL A 6 -33.16 -14.68 9.94
CA VAL A 6 -32.10 -13.81 9.42
C VAL A 6 -31.99 -12.41 10.04
N VAL A 7 -31.08 -12.26 11.00
CA VAL A 7 -30.36 -11.00 11.19
C VAL A 7 -29.09 -11.07 10.36
N LEU A 8 -29.02 -10.17 9.38
CA LEU A 8 -27.94 -9.93 8.44
C LEU A 8 -26.57 -9.92 9.13
N ALA A 9 -25.69 -10.82 8.71
CA ALA A 9 -24.25 -10.64 8.87
C ALA A 9 -23.81 -9.49 7.95
N VAL A 10 -23.54 -8.32 8.52
CA VAL A 10 -22.82 -7.25 7.83
C VAL A 10 -21.37 -7.71 7.72
N ALA A 11 -21.08 -8.49 6.68
CA ALA A 11 -19.74 -8.62 6.18
C ALA A 11 -19.38 -7.27 5.55
N MET A 12 -18.82 -6.36 6.36
CA MET A 12 -17.97 -5.29 5.85
C MET A 12 -16.74 -5.98 5.25
N GLY A 13 -16.91 -6.47 4.03
CA GLY A 13 -15.81 -6.78 3.15
C GLY A 13 -15.07 -5.47 2.92
N LEU A 14 -14.03 -5.24 3.72
CA LEU A 14 -12.87 -4.49 3.30
C LEU A 14 -12.41 -5.16 2.00
N ALA A 15 -12.94 -4.68 0.88
CA ALA A 15 -12.28 -4.87 -0.39
C ALA A 15 -10.95 -4.14 -0.24
N ALA A 16 -9.95 -4.85 0.27
CA ALA A 16 -8.56 -4.49 0.06
C ALA A 16 -8.46 -4.14 -1.42
N PRO A 17 -7.95 -2.96 -1.79
CA PRO A 17 -7.83 -2.60 -3.18
C PRO A 17 -7.07 -3.76 -3.83
N ALA A 18 -7.73 -4.44 -4.78
CA ALA A 18 -7.10 -5.46 -5.57
C ALA A 18 -5.94 -4.78 -6.24
N ALA A 19 -4.76 -4.91 -5.64
CA ALA A 19 -3.56 -4.30 -6.14
C ALA A 19 -3.40 -4.83 -7.55
N VAL A 20 -3.57 -3.92 -8.49
CA VAL A 20 -3.41 -4.23 -9.90
C VAL A 20 -1.93 -4.53 -10.02
N ALA A 21 -1.59 -5.82 -10.07
CA ALA A 21 -0.28 -6.26 -10.46
C ALA A 21 -0.04 -5.66 -11.85
N ALA A 22 0.71 -4.57 -11.92
CA ALA A 22 1.01 -3.94 -13.17
C ALA A 22 1.81 -4.97 -13.97
N GLY A 23 1.27 -5.41 -15.10
CA GLY A 23 1.89 -6.41 -15.95
C GLY A 23 3.13 -5.83 -16.64
N TYR A 24 4.18 -5.54 -15.88
CA TYR A 24 5.41 -4.95 -16.40
C TYR A 24 6.03 -5.90 -17.42
N LYS A 25 6.27 -5.44 -18.65
CA LYS A 25 6.90 -6.25 -19.70
C LYS A 25 8.43 -6.28 -19.56
N CYS A 26 8.93 -6.51 -18.35
CA CYS A 26 10.38 -6.52 -18.09
C CYS A 26 11.03 -7.72 -18.76
N ALA A 27 12.26 -7.54 -19.24
CA ALA A 27 13.06 -8.64 -19.78
C ALA A 27 13.37 -9.72 -18.72
N LYS A 28 13.53 -9.32 -17.45
CA LYS A 28 13.78 -10.22 -16.32
C LYS A 28 12.51 -10.44 -15.50
N LYS A 29 12.15 -11.71 -15.29
CA LYS A 29 11.01 -12.10 -14.44
C LYS A 29 11.17 -11.62 -13.00
N GLU A 30 12.39 -11.67 -12.45
CA GLU A 30 12.69 -11.23 -11.09
C GLU A 30 12.40 -9.74 -10.89
N THR A 31 12.78 -8.88 -11.85
CA THR A 31 12.46 -7.45 -11.83
C THR A 31 10.94 -7.21 -11.89
N ASN A 32 10.20 -8.00 -12.66
CA ASN A 32 8.74 -7.90 -12.73
C ASN A 32 8.08 -8.30 -11.39
N VAL A 33 8.53 -9.38 -10.77
CA VAL A 33 8.05 -9.79 -9.43
C VAL A 33 8.36 -8.72 -8.40
N ALA A 34 9.61 -8.24 -8.36
CA ALA A 34 10.02 -7.18 -7.43
C ALA A 34 9.21 -5.89 -7.62
N LEU A 35 8.91 -5.49 -8.85
CA LEU A 35 8.05 -4.33 -9.13
C LEU A 35 6.63 -4.52 -8.61
N ASN A 36 6.04 -5.70 -8.81
CA ASN A 36 4.71 -6.00 -8.27
C ASN A 36 4.71 -6.00 -6.74
N ASP A 37 5.73 -6.59 -6.10
CA ASP A 37 5.86 -6.60 -4.65
C ASP A 37 6.02 -5.16 -4.10
N HIS A 38 6.77 -4.31 -4.80
CA HIS A 38 6.88 -2.90 -4.46
C HIS A 38 5.56 -2.15 -4.63
N ASP A 39 4.80 -2.38 -5.70
CA ASP A 39 3.49 -1.75 -5.91
C ASP A 39 2.48 -2.13 -4.82
N LEU A 40 2.42 -3.42 -4.50
CA LEU A 40 1.63 -3.97 -3.40
C LEU A 40 2.01 -3.28 -2.09
N GLY A 41 3.30 -3.32 -1.75
CA GLY A 41 3.80 -2.75 -0.50
C GLY A 41 3.69 -1.22 -0.40
N ILE A 42 3.69 -0.49 -1.53
CA ILE A 42 3.43 0.95 -1.59
C ILE A 42 1.94 1.21 -1.32
N THR A 43 1.06 0.49 -2.00
CA THR A 43 -0.40 0.65 -1.86
C THR A 43 -0.85 0.38 -0.43
N GLU A 44 -0.38 -0.72 0.17
CA GLU A 44 -0.68 -1.06 1.56
C GLU A 44 -0.20 0.03 2.52
N ARG A 45 1.04 0.50 2.36
CA ARG A 45 1.60 1.55 3.22
C ARG A 45 0.89 2.89 3.05
N GLU A 46 0.50 3.26 1.84
CA GLU A 46 -0.29 4.46 1.58
C GLU A 46 -1.66 4.39 2.27
N SER A 47 -2.31 3.23 2.21
CA SER A 47 -3.56 2.99 2.93
C SER A 47 -3.37 3.13 4.44
N SER A 48 -2.37 2.46 5.02
CA SER A 48 -2.09 2.55 6.46
C SER A 48 -1.72 3.97 6.90
N ILE A 49 -0.95 4.72 6.11
CA ILE A 49 -0.63 6.14 6.42
C ILE A 49 -1.90 6.98 6.41
N LYS A 50 -2.81 6.74 5.47
CA LYS A 50 -4.08 7.44 5.39
C LYS A 50 -4.97 7.13 6.60
N GLU A 51 -5.06 5.87 7.00
CA GLU A 51 -5.79 5.43 8.19
C GLU A 51 -5.21 6.06 9.46
N MET A 52 -3.89 5.99 9.67
CA MET A 52 -3.23 6.64 10.81
C MET A 52 -3.49 8.16 10.85
N LYS A 53 -3.46 8.85 9.70
CA LYS A 53 -3.78 10.28 9.63
C LYS A 53 -5.24 10.56 9.98
N ALA A 54 -6.16 9.69 9.59
CA ALA A 54 -7.57 9.80 9.95
C ALA A 54 -7.75 9.61 11.46
N GLU A 55 -7.17 8.55 12.04
CA GLU A 55 -7.24 8.27 13.47
C GLU A 55 -6.67 9.42 14.30
N ILE A 56 -5.53 9.99 13.89
CA ILE A 56 -4.90 11.17 14.52
C ILE A 56 -5.82 12.39 14.46
N ALA A 57 -6.49 12.62 13.32
CA ALA A 57 -7.43 13.73 13.17
C ALA A 57 -8.67 13.53 14.05
N GLU A 58 -9.22 12.31 14.10
CA GLU A 58 -10.37 11.96 14.94
C GLU A 58 -10.07 12.05 16.43
N SER A 59 -8.84 11.75 16.85
CA SER A 59 -8.40 11.86 18.24
C SER A 59 -8.00 13.29 18.67
N GLY A 60 -8.17 14.29 17.78
CA GLY A 60 -8.03 15.71 18.12
C GLY A 60 -6.64 16.28 17.90
N GLY A 61 -5.77 15.58 17.18
CA GLY A 61 -4.42 16.04 16.84
C GLY A 61 -3.34 14.99 17.11
N SER A 62 -2.15 15.23 16.55
CA SER A 62 -1.02 14.32 16.69
C SER A 62 -0.18 14.64 17.93
N THR A 63 0.28 13.62 18.63
CA THR A 63 1.41 13.76 19.56
C THR A 63 2.73 13.85 18.81
N ASP A 64 3.78 14.40 19.44
CA ASP A 64 5.12 14.45 18.86
C ASP A 64 5.64 13.05 18.46
N ASP A 65 5.31 12.04 19.25
CA ASP A 65 5.73 10.66 18.98
C ASP A 65 4.97 10.05 17.79
N GLN A 66 3.66 10.29 17.69
CA GLN A 66 2.88 9.89 16.51
C GLN A 66 3.38 10.59 15.24
N THR A 67 3.73 11.88 15.33
CA THR A 67 4.29 12.63 14.20
C THR A 67 5.63 12.05 13.76
N LYS A 68 6.52 11.69 14.69
CA LYS A 68 7.81 11.04 14.36
C LYS A 68 7.61 9.67 13.72
N VAL A 69 6.68 8.86 14.24
CA VAL A 69 6.37 7.54 13.69
C VAL A 69 5.80 7.69 12.27
N LEU A 70 4.83 8.58 12.08
CA LEU A 70 4.22 8.85 10.78
C LEU A 70 5.27 9.29 9.77
N LYS A 71 6.15 10.24 10.15
CA LYS A 71 7.25 10.70 9.30
C LYS A 71 8.23 9.57 8.96
N SER A 72 8.57 8.71 9.91
CA SER A 72 9.43 7.53 9.67
C SER A 72 8.81 6.55 8.68
N ILE A 73 7.49 6.37 8.73
CA ILE A 73 6.75 5.51 7.80
C ILE A 73 6.67 6.17 6.41
N GLU A 74 6.44 7.48 6.34
CA GLU A 74 6.48 8.26 5.09
C GLU A 74 7.87 8.22 4.44
N ASP A 75 8.95 8.34 5.21
CA ASP A 75 10.33 8.24 4.72
C ASP A 75 10.62 6.83 4.17
N LYS A 76 10.12 5.77 4.83
CA LYS A 76 10.22 4.39 4.33
C LYS A 76 9.42 4.19 3.05
N LEU A 77 8.22 4.79 2.96
CA LEU A 77 7.41 4.76 1.75
C LEU A 77 8.13 5.49 0.60
N ALA A 78 8.75 6.63 0.86
CA ALA A 78 9.52 7.37 -0.14
C ALA A 78 10.69 6.53 -0.68
N LYS A 79 11.46 5.88 0.20
CA LYS A 79 12.54 4.95 -0.21
C LYS A 79 12.03 3.78 -1.03
N MET A 80 10.85 3.25 -0.68
CA MET A 80 10.23 2.17 -1.43
C MET A 80 9.82 2.62 -2.84
N LYS A 81 9.26 3.83 -2.98
CA LYS A 81 8.94 4.44 -4.27
C LYS A 81 10.19 4.68 -5.12
N GLU A 82 11.28 5.16 -4.52
CA GLU A 82 12.57 5.32 -5.22
C GLU A 82 13.12 3.98 -5.72
N SER A 83 13.07 2.92 -4.89
CA SER A 83 13.47 1.57 -5.28
C SER A 83 12.63 1.05 -6.44
N ARG A 84 11.31 1.26 -6.38
CA ARG A 84 10.39 0.92 -7.47
C ARG A 84 10.75 1.66 -8.75
N GLU A 85 10.98 2.97 -8.70
CA GLU A 85 11.38 3.76 -9.88
C GLU A 85 12.68 3.26 -10.51
N ARG A 86 13.65 2.87 -9.68
CA ARG A 86 14.89 2.25 -10.16
C ARG A 86 14.61 0.94 -10.90
N LEU A 87 13.79 0.07 -10.34
CA LEU A 87 13.40 -1.18 -10.98
C LEU A 87 12.59 -0.95 -12.27
N VAL A 88 11.78 0.11 -12.35
CA VAL A 88 11.07 0.49 -13.59
C VAL A 88 12.05 0.88 -14.69
N LYS A 89 13.11 1.63 -14.35
CA LYS A 89 14.18 1.98 -15.31
C LYS A 89 14.91 0.72 -15.80
N GLU A 90 15.32 -0.15 -14.88
CA GLU A 90 15.93 -1.45 -15.24
C GLU A 90 15.02 -2.30 -16.11
N CYS A 91 13.72 -2.36 -15.79
CA CYS A 91 12.71 -3.07 -16.55
C CYS A 91 12.57 -2.53 -17.99
N SER A 92 12.73 -1.21 -18.16
CA SER A 92 12.63 -0.51 -19.45
C SER A 92 13.93 -0.57 -20.25
N GLY A 93 15.00 -1.14 -19.70
CA GLY A 93 16.31 -1.20 -20.34
C GLY A 93 17.08 0.13 -20.31
N GLU A 94 16.59 1.12 -19.57
CA GLU A 94 17.40 2.29 -19.19
C GLU A 94 18.39 1.82 -18.11
N ALA A 95 19.68 2.02 -18.36
CA ALA A 95 20.70 1.72 -17.37
C ALA A 95 20.35 2.46 -16.07
N ALA A 96 20.14 1.69 -14.98
CA ALA A 96 20.08 2.28 -13.66
C ALA A 96 21.38 3.07 -13.42
N PRO A 97 21.32 4.30 -12.87
CA PRO A 97 22.49 5.15 -12.67
C PRO A 97 23.56 4.48 -11.79
#